data_AF-A0A5J9U7S6-F1
#
_entry.id   AF-A0A5J9U7S6-F1
#
_cell.length_a   1.000
_cell.length_b   1.000
_cell.length_c   1.000
_cell.angle_alpha   90.00
_cell.angle_beta   90.00
_cell.angle_gamma   90.00
#
_symmetry.space_group_name_H-M   'P 1'
#
loop_
_entity.id
_entity.type
_entity.pdbx_description
1 polymer ?
#
loop_
_entity_poly.entity_id
_entity_poly.type
_entity_poly.pdbx_seq_one_letter_code
_entity_poly.pdbx_strand_id
1 'polypeptide(L)'
;MLYKVNLVNSPAQRVSFEPAEPPCPSHLVVPAHLVERPRDRDHDSDTERVFFGGIFKATSGDGLVLLQFLDLRRMGERHRPAPALEWTGVLTHFVCNQISGQLFRLPDIEGTKRTAPCSETGILTQSKRPHQPPARYAVAALVGDRTLRFDMRRFFSETGEWDTLVGLPSPFPLARQMQCKDHEVVAFAGRLWWVDVSCGAISADPFSDRPDLHFVELPRGRVMTEQQERLRVLGRYRRIGVSEGRLRYAEVTQEEPLFLSSFVLDNDGSSWTLEHRVALRVDGVHSWQGHRPRIGVVDPMNSGVIHITIGYNALAVDMDKEKVLGCSTLDVSDDMDREKVLGSKESYALSFLGGDALELVVQSEQGMR
;
A
#
# COMPACT_ATOMS: atom_id res chain seq x y z
N MET A 1 -3.21 7.55 8.21
CA MET A 1 -4.28 6.79 8.88
C MET A 1 -4.09 5.32 8.55
N LEU A 2 -4.20 4.41 9.52
CA LEU A 2 -4.08 2.97 9.30
C LEU A 2 -5.46 2.40 8.93
N TYR A 3 -5.54 1.61 7.86
CA TYR A 3 -6.78 0.99 7.39
C TYR A 3 -6.67 -0.54 7.44
N LYS A 4 -7.74 -1.22 7.86
CA LYS A 4 -7.92 -2.68 7.75
C LYS A 4 -9.16 -2.99 6.89
N VAL A 5 -9.01 -3.78 5.84
CA VAL A 5 -10.10 -4.13 4.91
C VAL A 5 -10.74 -5.45 5.35
N ASN A 6 -11.92 -5.37 5.96
CA ASN A 6 -12.66 -6.53 6.46
C ASN A 6 -13.69 -6.99 5.42
N LEU A 7 -13.57 -8.21 4.91
CA LEU A 7 -14.62 -8.84 4.10
C LEU A 7 -15.67 -9.49 4.99
N VAL A 8 -16.96 -9.22 4.74
CA VAL A 8 -18.07 -9.75 5.55
C VAL A 8 -19.21 -10.33 4.71
N ASN A 9 -19.82 -11.41 5.22
CA ASN A 9 -21.04 -12.00 4.70
C ASN A 9 -22.26 -11.18 5.15
N SER A 10 -22.50 -10.04 4.49
CA SER A 10 -23.57 -9.10 4.83
C SER A 10 -24.44 -8.77 3.61
N PRO A 11 -25.78 -8.61 3.74
CA PRO A 11 -26.64 -8.17 2.66
C PRO A 11 -26.52 -6.67 2.35
N ALA A 12 -25.70 -5.92 3.10
CA ALA A 12 -25.55 -4.47 2.95
C ALA A 12 -25.06 -4.08 1.54
N GLN A 13 -25.67 -3.05 0.96
CA GLN A 13 -25.40 -2.61 -0.42
C GLN A 13 -24.28 -1.56 -0.52
N ARG A 14 -23.53 -1.34 0.57
CA ARG A 14 -22.51 -0.30 0.71
C ARG A 14 -21.39 -0.77 1.62
N VAL A 15 -20.19 -0.25 1.41
CA VAL A 15 -19.08 -0.36 2.36
C VAL A 15 -19.37 0.51 3.58
N SER A 16 -19.10 0.03 4.78
CA SER A 16 -19.11 0.85 6.00
C SER A 16 -17.68 1.18 6.44
N PHE A 17 -17.51 2.38 6.98
CA PHE A 17 -16.25 2.86 7.54
C PHE A 17 -16.40 3.00 9.05
N GLU A 18 -15.50 2.34 9.79
CA GLU A 18 -15.49 2.28 11.24
C GLU A 18 -14.19 2.96 11.72
N PRO A 19 -14.25 4.27 12.03
CA PRO A 19 -13.09 5.01 12.49
C PRO A 19 -12.70 4.56 13.91
N ALA A 20 -11.40 4.37 14.12
CA ALA A 20 -10.79 4.13 15.42
C ALA A 20 -9.82 5.25 15.77
N GLU A 21 -9.64 5.52 17.06
CA GLU A 21 -8.66 6.50 17.54
C GLU A 21 -7.23 5.94 17.38
N PRO A 22 -6.30 6.66 16.74
CA PRO A 22 -4.91 6.21 16.61
C PRO A 22 -4.24 5.96 17.96
N PRO A 23 -3.40 4.92 18.11
CA PRO A 23 -2.79 4.13 17.04
C PRO A 23 -3.61 2.92 16.54
N CYS A 24 -4.87 2.75 16.99
CA CYS A 24 -5.72 1.66 16.48
C CYS A 24 -6.01 1.82 14.98
N PRO A 25 -6.04 0.72 14.19
CA PRO A 25 -6.44 0.77 12.80
C PRO A 25 -7.94 1.05 12.67
N SER A 26 -8.33 1.82 11.67
CA SER A 26 -9.73 2.01 11.30
C SER A 26 -10.15 0.98 10.25
N HIS A 27 -11.41 0.56 10.25
CA HIS A 27 -11.86 -0.55 9.41
C HIS A 27 -12.71 -0.08 8.23
N LEU A 28 -12.47 -0.69 7.06
CA LEU A 28 -13.36 -0.64 5.89
C LEU A 28 -14.03 -2.01 5.79
N VAL A 29 -15.30 -2.07 6.16
CA VAL A 29 -16.11 -3.29 6.16
C VAL A 29 -16.81 -3.40 4.80
N VAL A 30 -16.38 -4.38 4.01
CA VAL A 30 -16.79 -4.60 2.62
C VAL A 30 -17.68 -5.84 2.53
N PRO A 31 -18.97 -5.70 2.19
CA PRO A 31 -19.84 -6.84 1.89
C PRO A 31 -19.30 -7.65 0.70
N ALA A 32 -19.04 -8.94 0.90
CA ALA A 32 -18.34 -9.79 -0.06
C ALA A 32 -19.02 -9.84 -1.45
N HIS A 33 -20.35 -9.84 -1.50
CA HIS A 33 -21.12 -9.87 -2.76
C HIS A 33 -20.96 -8.62 -3.64
N LEU A 34 -20.37 -7.53 -3.12
CA LEU A 34 -20.05 -6.34 -3.91
C LEU A 34 -18.74 -6.46 -4.69
N VAL A 35 -17.87 -7.41 -4.30
CA VAL A 35 -16.54 -7.60 -4.90
C VAL A 35 -16.38 -8.94 -5.63
N GLU A 36 -17.11 -9.97 -5.20
CA GLU A 36 -17.19 -11.27 -5.87
C GLU A 36 -17.74 -11.16 -7.30
N ARG A 37 -17.25 -12.00 -8.22
CA ARG A 37 -17.74 -11.99 -9.61
C ARG A 37 -19.00 -12.86 -9.69
N PRO A 38 -20.09 -12.48 -10.40
CA PRO A 38 -21.33 -13.28 -10.45
C PRO A 38 -21.18 -14.74 -10.90
N ARG A 39 -20.10 -15.07 -11.64
CA ARG A 39 -19.74 -16.43 -12.05
C ARG A 39 -19.13 -17.30 -10.93
N ASP A 40 -18.91 -16.77 -9.73
CA ASP A 40 -18.48 -17.55 -8.56
C ASP A 40 -19.54 -18.55 -8.06
N ARG A 41 -20.79 -18.42 -8.52
CA ARG A 41 -21.89 -19.30 -8.14
C ARG A 41 -22.09 -20.51 -9.05
N ASP A 42 -21.47 -20.50 -10.24
CA ASP A 42 -21.42 -21.67 -11.12
C ASP A 42 -20.14 -22.45 -10.82
N HIS A 43 -20.28 -23.65 -10.24
CA HIS A 43 -19.17 -24.56 -9.98
C HIS A 43 -18.49 -25.01 -11.29
N ASP A 44 -17.36 -24.36 -11.64
CA ASP A 44 -16.35 -24.99 -12.49
C ASP A 44 -15.53 -25.94 -11.60
N SER A 45 -15.89 -27.22 -11.64
CA SER A 45 -15.63 -28.20 -10.58
C SER A 45 -14.16 -28.57 -10.32
N ASP A 46 -13.24 -28.07 -11.14
CA ASP A 46 -11.81 -28.39 -11.13
C ASP A 46 -10.91 -27.28 -10.51
N THR A 47 -11.52 -26.20 -9.97
CA THR A 47 -10.77 -25.11 -9.32
C THR A 47 -11.16 -24.86 -7.87
N GLU A 48 -10.16 -24.84 -6.99
CA GLU A 48 -10.31 -24.53 -5.56
C GLU A 48 -9.83 -23.11 -5.30
N ARG A 49 -10.69 -22.24 -4.76
CA ARG A 49 -10.30 -20.90 -4.26
C ARG A 49 -9.48 -21.09 -2.99
N VAL A 50 -8.23 -20.63 -3.02
CA VAL A 50 -7.28 -20.77 -1.91
C VAL A 50 -7.19 -19.48 -1.09
N PHE A 51 -7.33 -18.32 -1.74
CA PHE A 51 -7.34 -17.04 -1.06
C PHE A 51 -8.25 -16.04 -1.77
N PHE A 52 -9.05 -15.31 -1.00
CA PHE A 52 -9.74 -14.12 -1.44
C PHE A 52 -9.62 -13.04 -0.36
N GLY A 53 -9.10 -11.88 -0.71
CA GLY A 53 -8.80 -10.82 0.25
C GLY A 53 -8.67 -9.45 -0.39
N GLY A 54 -9.00 -8.42 0.39
CA GLY A 54 -8.82 -7.01 0.03
C GLY A 54 -7.55 -6.43 0.64
N ILE A 55 -6.94 -5.48 -0.09
CA ILE A 55 -5.72 -4.75 0.25
C ILE A 55 -5.98 -3.27 -0.03
N PHE A 56 -5.53 -2.38 0.86
CA PHE A 56 -5.53 -0.94 0.59
C PHE A 56 -4.32 -0.58 -0.29
N LYS A 57 -4.50 0.23 -1.33
CA LYS A 57 -3.41 0.58 -2.27
C LYS A 57 -2.97 2.03 -2.21
N ALA A 58 -3.94 2.95 -2.08
CA ALA A 58 -3.68 4.39 -2.04
C ALA A 58 -4.90 5.16 -1.53
N THR A 59 -4.68 6.40 -1.09
CA THR A 59 -5.73 7.40 -0.85
C THR A 59 -5.48 8.65 -1.67
N SER A 60 -6.55 9.31 -2.09
CA SER A 60 -6.53 10.61 -2.73
C SER A 60 -6.64 11.74 -1.70
N GLY A 61 -6.29 12.97 -2.11
CA GLY A 61 -6.39 14.16 -1.25
C GLY A 61 -7.81 14.48 -0.77
N ASP A 62 -8.84 14.09 -1.55
CA ASP A 62 -10.26 14.29 -1.21
C ASP A 62 -10.89 13.06 -0.52
N GLY A 63 -10.09 12.07 -0.12
CA GLY A 63 -10.56 10.93 0.69
C GLY A 63 -11.28 9.81 -0.08
N LEU A 64 -11.13 9.73 -1.41
CA LEU A 64 -11.38 8.47 -2.13
C LEU A 64 -10.23 7.50 -1.88
N VAL A 65 -10.57 6.23 -1.64
CA VAL A 65 -9.65 5.13 -1.35
C VAL A 65 -9.59 4.17 -2.53
N LEU A 66 -8.38 3.76 -2.92
CA LEU A 66 -8.16 2.70 -3.90
C LEU A 66 -7.95 1.36 -3.18
N LEU A 67 -8.79 0.38 -3.49
CA LEU A 67 -8.74 -0.98 -2.97
C LEU A 67 -8.36 -1.95 -4.10
N GLN A 68 -7.64 -3.00 -3.76
CA GLN A 68 -7.34 -4.12 -4.65
C GLN A 68 -7.78 -5.43 -3.99
N PHE A 69 -8.50 -6.26 -4.73
CA PHE A 69 -8.90 -7.59 -4.30
C PHE A 69 -8.18 -8.64 -5.14
N LEU A 70 -7.58 -9.61 -4.46
CA LEU A 70 -6.88 -10.73 -5.05
C LEU A 70 -7.68 -12.02 -4.84
N ASP A 71 -8.10 -12.65 -5.94
CA ASP A 71 -8.70 -13.97 -5.96
C ASP A 71 -7.68 -14.97 -6.52
N LEU A 72 -7.13 -15.82 -5.65
CA LEU A 72 -6.20 -16.90 -6.00
C LEU A 72 -6.91 -18.24 -5.99
N ARG A 73 -6.81 -18.95 -7.11
CA ARG A 73 -7.34 -20.30 -7.28
C ARG A 73 -6.26 -21.26 -7.74
N ARG A 74 -6.35 -22.49 -7.26
CA ARG A 74 -5.52 -23.63 -7.67
C ARG A 74 -6.33 -24.52 -8.60
N MET A 75 -5.73 -24.92 -9.72
CA MET A 75 -6.26 -25.98 -10.59
C MET A 75 -5.90 -27.35 -10.00
N GLY A 76 -6.83 -28.32 -9.98
CA GLY A 76 -6.52 -29.74 -9.78
C GLY A 76 -6.71 -30.35 -8.37
N GLU A 77 -6.47 -31.67 -8.28
CA GLU A 77 -6.86 -32.52 -7.15
C GLU A 77 -6.20 -32.16 -5.80
N ARG A 78 -7.00 -32.23 -4.72
CA ARG A 78 -6.66 -31.86 -3.33
C ARG A 78 -5.38 -32.47 -2.72
N HIS A 79 -4.78 -33.51 -3.31
CA HIS A 79 -3.78 -34.37 -2.66
C HIS A 79 -2.38 -34.40 -3.31
N ARG A 80 -2.07 -33.49 -4.24
CA ARG A 80 -0.69 -33.32 -4.75
C ARG A 80 -0.14 -31.90 -4.53
N PRO A 81 1.17 -31.74 -4.28
CA PRO A 81 1.84 -30.45 -4.39
C PRO A 81 1.81 -30.00 -5.87
N ALA A 82 1.11 -28.91 -6.14
CA ALA A 82 0.99 -28.32 -7.46
C ALA A 82 2.24 -27.45 -7.77
N PRO A 83 2.88 -27.58 -8.95
CA PRO A 83 3.88 -26.59 -9.36
C PRO A 83 3.25 -25.20 -9.50
N ALA A 84 4.05 -24.13 -9.30
CA ALA A 84 3.59 -22.73 -9.35
C ALA A 84 2.93 -22.29 -10.67
N LEU A 85 2.93 -23.14 -11.71
CA LEU A 85 2.28 -22.91 -13.00
C LEU A 85 0.77 -23.21 -12.99
N GLU A 86 0.25 -23.89 -11.95
CA GLU A 86 -1.16 -24.32 -11.83
C GLU A 86 -2.05 -23.34 -11.04
N TRP A 87 -1.52 -22.16 -10.70
CA TRP A 87 -2.23 -21.11 -9.99
C TRP A 87 -2.79 -20.05 -10.95
N THR A 88 -4.04 -19.66 -10.73
CA THR A 88 -4.66 -18.53 -11.43
C THR A 88 -5.00 -17.44 -10.42
N GLY A 89 -4.48 -16.23 -10.65
CA GLY A 89 -4.70 -15.06 -9.80
C GLY A 89 -5.41 -13.97 -10.59
N VAL A 90 -6.52 -13.48 -10.07
CA VAL A 90 -7.27 -12.35 -10.64
C VAL A 90 -7.21 -11.18 -9.67
N LEU A 91 -6.57 -10.10 -10.11
CA LEU A 91 -6.59 -8.82 -9.42
C LEU A 91 -7.77 -7.98 -9.92
N THR A 92 -8.56 -7.43 -9.00
CA THR A 92 -9.59 -6.43 -9.30
C THR A 92 -9.36 -5.17 -8.48
N HIS A 93 -9.45 -4.01 -9.11
CA HIS A 93 -9.33 -2.71 -8.44
C HIS A 93 -10.71 -2.07 -8.24
N PHE A 94 -10.89 -1.39 -7.11
CA PHE A 94 -12.10 -0.64 -6.81
C PHE A 94 -11.76 0.73 -6.23
N VAL A 95 -12.55 1.74 -6.57
CA VAL A 95 -12.53 3.05 -5.92
C VAL A 95 -13.67 3.12 -4.92
N CYS A 96 -13.33 3.33 -3.65
CA CYS A 96 -14.26 3.43 -2.54
C CYS A 96 -14.38 4.90 -2.10
N ASN A 97 -15.61 5.39 -1.97
CA ASN A 97 -15.89 6.61 -1.22
C ASN A 97 -16.31 6.18 0.20
N GLN A 98 -15.35 6.27 1.13
CA GLN A 98 -15.52 5.85 2.52
C GLN A 98 -16.62 6.59 3.30
N ILE A 99 -17.01 7.80 2.86
CA ILE A 99 -18.08 8.59 3.50
C ILE A 99 -19.46 8.14 3.00
N SER A 100 -19.61 7.91 1.69
CA SER A 100 -20.89 7.51 1.10
C SER A 100 -21.13 6.01 1.10
N GLY A 101 -20.08 5.21 1.34
CA GLY A 101 -20.06 3.76 1.22
C GLY A 101 -20.17 3.24 -0.22
N GLN A 102 -20.03 4.12 -1.22
CA GLN A 102 -20.07 3.73 -2.64
C GLN A 102 -18.75 3.05 -3.04
N LEU A 103 -18.88 1.93 -3.73
CA LEU A 103 -17.77 1.14 -4.26
C LEU A 103 -17.92 1.02 -5.78
N PHE A 104 -16.93 1.48 -6.52
CA PHE A 104 -16.91 1.43 -7.98
C PHE A 104 -15.83 0.46 -8.47
N ARG A 105 -16.24 -0.58 -9.21
CA ARG A 105 -15.32 -1.58 -9.80
C ARG A 105 -14.66 -1.00 -11.04
N LEU A 106 -13.32 -0.94 -11.07
CA LEU A 106 -12.59 -0.55 -12.27
C LEU A 106 -12.65 -1.69 -13.32
N PRO A 107 -12.60 -1.36 -14.62
CA PRO A 107 -12.34 -2.36 -15.66
C PRO A 107 -10.97 -3.03 -15.44
N ASP A 108 -10.83 -4.27 -15.90
CA ASP A 108 -9.56 -5.01 -15.82
C ASP A 108 -8.50 -4.33 -16.74
N ILE A 109 -7.31 -4.00 -16.20
CA ILE A 109 -6.31 -3.08 -16.81
C ILE A 109 -5.86 -3.49 -18.23
N GLU A 110 -5.83 -4.79 -18.53
CA GLU A 110 -5.33 -5.34 -19.82
C GLU A 110 -6.25 -6.38 -20.47
N GLY A 111 -7.40 -6.70 -19.87
CA GLY A 111 -8.28 -7.79 -20.34
C GLY A 111 -7.65 -9.21 -20.33
N THR A 112 -6.42 -9.37 -19.80
CA THR A 112 -5.67 -10.63 -19.83
C THR A 112 -5.83 -11.44 -18.53
N LYS A 113 -5.98 -12.76 -18.68
CA LYS A 113 -6.17 -13.71 -17.56
C LYS A 113 -4.93 -13.97 -16.68
N ARG A 114 -3.85 -13.20 -16.82
CA ARG A 114 -2.58 -13.35 -16.10
C ARG A 114 -1.88 -12.00 -15.91
N THR A 115 -2.36 -11.18 -14.98
CA THR A 115 -1.59 -10.03 -14.49
C THR A 115 -0.46 -10.53 -13.59
N ALA A 116 0.76 -10.11 -13.90
CA ALA A 116 1.96 -10.33 -13.08
C ALA A 116 1.88 -9.54 -11.73
N PRO A 117 2.81 -9.76 -10.79
CA PRO A 117 2.76 -9.16 -9.45
C PRO A 117 2.54 -7.64 -9.46
N CYS A 118 1.51 -7.20 -8.72
CA CYS A 118 1.23 -5.84 -8.25
C CYS A 118 2.05 -4.72 -8.90
N SER A 119 1.52 -4.12 -9.98
CA SER A 119 1.93 -2.76 -10.36
C SER A 119 1.40 -1.78 -9.32
N GLU A 120 2.27 -0.98 -8.72
CA GLU A 120 1.85 0.01 -7.71
C GLU A 120 0.93 1.07 -8.34
N THR A 121 -0.31 1.11 -7.84
CA THR A 121 -1.41 1.91 -8.38
C THR A 121 -1.77 3.02 -7.40
N GLY A 122 -1.82 4.25 -7.89
CA GLY A 122 -2.24 5.43 -7.14
C GLY A 122 -3.57 5.98 -7.64
N ILE A 123 -4.25 6.75 -6.79
CA ILE A 123 -5.46 7.50 -7.14
C ILE A 123 -5.25 8.99 -6.91
N LEU A 124 -5.48 9.81 -7.93
CA LEU A 124 -5.42 11.26 -7.85
C LEU A 124 -6.79 11.86 -8.19
N THR A 125 -7.27 12.71 -7.31
CA THR A 125 -8.48 13.51 -7.52
C THR A 125 -8.15 14.89 -8.07
N GLN A 126 -9.09 15.47 -8.84
CA GLN A 126 -8.97 16.83 -9.33
C GLN A 126 -10.32 17.56 -9.23
N SER A 127 -10.34 18.64 -8.46
CA SER A 127 -11.49 19.54 -8.30
C SER A 127 -11.41 20.72 -9.27
N LYS A 128 -12.54 21.12 -9.85
CA LYS A 128 -12.62 22.30 -10.74
C LYS A 128 -12.38 23.64 -10.00
N ARG A 129 -12.52 23.64 -8.68
CA ARG A 129 -12.26 24.77 -7.78
C ARG A 129 -11.73 24.22 -6.44
N PRO A 130 -10.93 24.98 -5.69
CA PRO A 130 -10.58 24.64 -4.31
C PRO A 130 -11.83 24.39 -3.46
N HIS A 131 -11.73 23.45 -2.51
CA HIS A 131 -12.78 23.11 -1.53
C HIS A 131 -14.13 22.65 -2.12
N GLN A 132 -14.15 22.16 -3.37
CA GLN A 132 -15.28 21.44 -3.94
C GLN A 132 -15.00 19.94 -3.98
N PRO A 133 -16.04 19.07 -3.91
CA PRO A 133 -15.89 17.64 -4.19
C PRO A 133 -15.17 17.42 -5.52
N PRO A 134 -14.36 16.36 -5.65
CA PRO A 134 -13.57 16.12 -6.83
C PRO A 134 -14.47 15.95 -8.05
N ALA A 135 -14.19 16.75 -9.09
CA ALA A 135 -14.97 16.72 -10.32
C ALA A 135 -14.64 15.47 -11.15
N ARG A 136 -13.43 14.95 -10.98
CA ARG A 136 -12.91 13.72 -11.56
C ARG A 136 -11.79 13.14 -10.71
N TYR A 137 -11.55 11.85 -10.87
CA TYR A 137 -10.34 11.17 -10.44
C TYR A 137 -9.70 10.39 -11.59
N ALA A 138 -8.40 10.12 -11.46
CA ALA A 138 -7.64 9.18 -12.27
C ALA A 138 -6.99 8.13 -11.35
N VAL A 139 -6.90 6.89 -11.84
CA VAL A 139 -6.13 5.83 -11.19
C VAL A 139 -5.01 5.43 -12.12
N ALA A 140 -3.75 5.43 -11.67
CA ALA A 140 -2.63 5.15 -12.56
C ALA A 140 -1.56 4.25 -11.93
N ALA A 141 -0.95 3.44 -12.79
CA ALA A 141 0.24 2.62 -12.53
C ALA A 141 1.40 3.12 -13.41
N LEU A 142 2.61 3.06 -12.87
CA LEU A 142 3.85 3.29 -13.61
C LEU A 142 4.62 1.98 -13.71
N VAL A 143 4.87 1.50 -14.93
CA VAL A 143 5.56 0.24 -15.19
C VAL A 143 6.90 0.55 -15.85
N GLY A 144 7.99 0.34 -15.12
CA GLY A 144 9.35 0.48 -15.66
C GLY A 144 9.81 -0.78 -16.38
N ASP A 145 10.46 -0.61 -17.54
CA ASP A 145 11.06 -1.71 -18.28
C ASP A 145 12.60 -1.77 -18.09
N ARG A 146 13.25 -2.73 -18.77
CA ARG A 146 14.72 -2.85 -18.76
C ARG A 146 15.43 -1.87 -19.71
N THR A 147 14.69 -1.09 -20.50
CA THR A 147 15.24 -0.11 -21.46
C THR A 147 15.28 1.31 -20.92
N LEU A 148 15.02 1.47 -19.60
CA LEU A 148 14.97 2.76 -18.90
C LEU A 148 13.89 3.67 -19.51
N ARG A 149 12.73 3.06 -19.80
CA ARG A 149 11.49 3.74 -20.14
C ARG A 149 10.40 3.31 -19.18
N PHE A 150 9.38 4.15 -19.07
CA PHE A 150 8.20 3.86 -18.28
C PHE A 150 6.95 3.90 -19.15
N ASP A 151 6.09 2.91 -18.96
CA ASP A 151 4.73 2.93 -19.47
C ASP A 151 3.80 3.38 -18.33
N MET A 152 2.98 4.40 -18.57
CA MET A 152 1.96 4.83 -17.62
C MET A 152 0.59 4.34 -18.09
N ARG A 153 -0.04 3.50 -17.27
CA ARG A 153 -1.41 3.03 -17.48
C ARG A 153 -2.33 3.83 -16.60
N ARG A 154 -3.39 4.43 -17.15
CA ARG A 154 -4.25 5.38 -16.43
C ARG A 154 -5.72 5.20 -16.78
N PHE A 155 -6.54 5.05 -15.76
CA PHE A 155 -7.99 5.06 -15.84
C PHE A 155 -8.51 6.46 -15.57
N PHE A 156 -9.50 6.92 -16.35
CA PHE A 156 -10.19 8.18 -16.11
C PHE A 156 -11.66 7.96 -15.73
N SER A 157 -12.09 8.54 -14.62
CA SER A 157 -13.49 8.51 -14.17
C SER A 157 -14.49 9.17 -15.13
N GLU A 158 -14.03 10.11 -15.98
CA GLU A 158 -14.89 10.80 -16.96
C GLU A 158 -15.24 9.94 -18.17
N THR A 159 -14.33 9.06 -18.60
CA THR A 159 -14.54 8.14 -19.75
C THR A 159 -14.96 6.75 -19.30
N GLY A 160 -14.53 6.31 -18.10
CA GLY A 160 -14.66 4.93 -17.65
C GLY A 160 -13.67 3.97 -18.30
N GLU A 161 -12.63 4.49 -18.96
CA GLU A 161 -11.70 3.72 -19.80
C GLU A 161 -10.25 3.82 -19.31
N TRP A 162 -9.44 2.82 -19.67
CA TRP A 162 -7.99 2.81 -19.49
C TRP A 162 -7.28 3.31 -20.76
N ASP A 163 -6.35 4.25 -20.57
CA ASP A 163 -5.36 4.70 -21.54
C ASP A 163 -3.96 4.19 -21.13
N THR A 164 -3.05 4.07 -22.10
CA THR A 164 -1.66 3.66 -21.87
C THR A 164 -0.70 4.54 -22.66
N LEU A 165 0.05 5.36 -21.94
CA LEU A 165 1.16 6.13 -22.48
C LEU A 165 2.43 5.28 -22.45
N VAL A 166 2.95 4.93 -23.62
CA VAL A 166 4.12 4.05 -23.76
C VAL A 166 5.43 4.83 -23.91
N GLY A 167 6.51 4.27 -23.36
CA GLY A 167 7.87 4.67 -23.66
C GLY A 167 8.29 6.04 -23.13
N LEU A 168 7.69 6.52 -22.04
CA LEU A 168 8.04 7.77 -21.36
C LEU A 168 9.54 7.76 -20.98
N PRO A 169 10.26 8.89 -21.13
CA PRO A 169 11.69 8.95 -20.84
C PRO A 169 11.95 8.76 -19.34
N SER A 170 12.91 7.92 -18.97
CA SER A 170 13.34 7.82 -17.57
C SER A 170 13.90 9.18 -17.09
N PRO A 171 13.41 9.71 -15.95
CA PRO A 171 14.02 10.87 -15.29
C PRO A 171 15.31 10.52 -14.52
N PHE A 172 15.65 9.24 -14.43
CA PHE A 172 16.74 8.72 -13.60
C PHE A 172 18.01 8.42 -14.43
N PRO A 173 19.24 8.73 -13.94
CA PRO A 173 20.48 8.40 -14.63
C PRO A 173 20.66 6.88 -14.82
N LEU A 174 21.15 6.47 -15.99
CA LEU A 174 21.01 5.12 -16.59
C LEU A 174 21.54 3.89 -15.79
N ALA A 175 22.03 4.05 -14.57
CA ALA A 175 22.82 3.05 -13.82
C ALA A 175 22.04 2.24 -12.76
N ARG A 176 20.72 2.41 -12.61
CA ARG A 176 19.90 1.67 -11.63
C ARG A 176 18.49 1.43 -12.14
N GLN A 177 17.92 0.27 -11.82
CA GLN A 177 16.50 -0.03 -12.04
C GLN A 177 15.71 0.30 -10.76
N MET A 178 14.79 1.27 -10.80
CA MET A 178 13.79 1.40 -9.74
C MET A 178 12.86 0.18 -9.75
N GLN A 179 12.61 -0.36 -8.57
CA GLN A 179 11.77 -1.54 -8.40
C GLN A 179 10.36 -1.21 -7.92
N CYS A 180 10.12 0.00 -7.38
CA CYS A 180 8.79 0.53 -6.99
C CYS A 180 7.86 -0.54 -6.37
N LYS A 181 8.35 -1.21 -5.32
CA LYS A 181 7.67 -2.29 -4.60
C LYS A 181 7.53 -1.93 -3.13
N ASP A 182 6.59 -2.60 -2.48
CA ASP A 182 6.39 -2.60 -1.03
C ASP A 182 6.12 -1.19 -0.45
N HIS A 183 5.57 -0.28 -1.27
CA HIS A 183 5.19 1.07 -0.86
C HIS A 183 3.98 1.60 -1.66
N GLU A 184 3.02 2.20 -0.96
CA GLU A 184 1.84 2.84 -1.53
C GLU A 184 2.19 4.02 -2.46
N VAL A 185 1.38 4.26 -3.50
CA VAL A 185 1.55 5.43 -4.37
C VAL A 185 0.91 6.65 -3.69
N VAL A 186 1.71 7.70 -3.48
CA VAL A 186 1.29 8.88 -2.71
C VAL A 186 0.71 9.95 -3.64
N ALA A 187 -0.48 10.46 -3.34
CA ALA A 187 -1.06 11.62 -4.02
C ALA A 187 -0.59 12.92 -3.34
N PHE A 188 0.20 13.74 -4.04
CA PHE A 188 0.75 14.98 -3.50
C PHE A 188 0.97 16.05 -4.58
N ALA A 189 0.60 17.30 -4.28
CA ALA A 189 0.81 18.48 -5.14
C ALA A 189 0.32 18.31 -6.60
N GLY A 190 -0.84 17.68 -6.80
CA GLY A 190 -1.40 17.42 -8.14
C GLY A 190 -0.65 16.35 -8.94
N ARG A 191 0.18 15.55 -8.30
CA ARG A 191 0.93 14.43 -8.88
C ARG A 191 0.72 13.14 -8.09
N LEU A 192 0.87 12.01 -8.76
CA LEU A 192 1.10 10.71 -8.13
C LEU A 192 2.61 10.49 -7.97
N TRP A 193 3.01 9.88 -6.86
CA TRP A 193 4.40 9.61 -6.49
C TRP A 193 4.60 8.11 -6.28
N TRP A 194 5.28 7.47 -7.21
CA TRP A 194 5.70 6.07 -7.12
C TRP A 194 7.04 6.02 -6.38
N VAL A 195 7.04 5.35 -5.24
CA VAL A 195 8.14 5.38 -4.27
C VAL A 195 8.98 4.12 -4.39
N ASP A 196 10.30 4.30 -4.45
CA ASP A 196 11.28 3.26 -4.19
C ASP A 196 12.14 3.69 -3.00
N VAL A 197 11.81 3.17 -1.83
CA VAL A 197 12.46 3.49 -0.55
C VAL A 197 13.95 3.08 -0.48
N SER A 198 14.52 2.49 -1.55
CA SER A 198 15.97 2.34 -1.70
C SER A 198 16.67 3.59 -2.22
N CYS A 199 16.00 4.43 -3.02
CA CYS A 199 16.65 5.49 -3.80
C CYS A 199 15.87 6.80 -3.95
N GLY A 200 14.55 6.81 -4.01
CA GLY A 200 13.79 8.04 -4.24
C GLY A 200 12.32 7.81 -4.62
N ALA A 201 11.73 8.78 -5.30
CA ALA A 201 10.40 8.67 -5.85
C ALA A 201 10.33 9.31 -7.24
N ILE A 202 9.53 8.72 -8.13
CA ILE A 202 9.14 9.33 -9.41
C ILE A 202 7.75 9.93 -9.22
N SER A 203 7.58 11.19 -9.60
CA SER A 203 6.29 11.86 -9.64
C SER A 203 5.83 12.15 -11.06
N ALA A 204 4.51 12.13 -11.29
CA ALA A 204 3.90 12.57 -12.54
C ALA A 204 2.44 13.00 -12.33
N ASP A 205 1.93 13.89 -13.20
CA ASP A 205 0.49 14.17 -13.29
C ASP A 205 -0.16 13.17 -14.26
N PRO A 206 -1.04 12.25 -13.79
CA PRO A 206 -1.74 11.31 -14.65
C PRO A 206 -2.75 11.97 -15.60
N PHE A 207 -3.20 13.21 -15.34
CA PHE A 207 -4.13 13.94 -16.21
C PHE A 207 -3.46 14.68 -17.38
N SER A 208 -2.12 14.80 -17.39
CA SER A 208 -1.40 15.43 -18.49
C SER A 208 -1.30 14.51 -19.71
N ASP A 209 -1.59 15.00 -20.92
CA ASP A 209 -1.35 14.27 -22.17
C ASP A 209 0.15 14.01 -22.43
N ARG A 210 1.02 14.75 -21.72
CA ARG A 210 2.48 14.60 -21.74
C ARG A 210 2.97 14.64 -20.29
N PRO A 211 2.86 13.54 -19.53
CA PRO A 211 3.26 13.51 -18.14
C PRO A 211 4.78 13.66 -18.04
N ASP A 212 5.21 14.76 -17.42
CA ASP A 212 6.60 15.02 -17.13
C ASP A 212 7.03 14.23 -15.89
N LEU A 213 7.74 13.12 -16.11
CA LEU A 213 8.28 12.29 -15.03
C LEU A 213 9.39 13.07 -14.33
N HIS A 214 9.26 13.25 -13.01
CA HIS A 214 10.25 13.95 -12.20
C HIS A 214 10.74 13.05 -11.07
N PHE A 215 12.04 12.79 -11.02
CA PHE A 215 12.67 11.98 -9.98
C PHE A 215 13.23 12.85 -8.86
N VAL A 216 12.96 12.46 -7.62
CA VAL A 216 13.53 13.05 -6.40
C VAL A 216 14.29 11.97 -5.64
N GLU A 217 15.60 12.16 -5.46
CA GLU A 217 16.44 11.26 -4.67
C GLU A 217 16.08 11.34 -3.18
N LEU A 218 16.25 10.25 -2.43
CA LEU A 218 16.16 10.24 -0.96
C LEU A 218 17.18 11.19 -0.30
N PRO A 219 17.02 11.52 1.00
CA PRO A 219 17.98 12.36 1.71
C PRO A 219 19.43 11.86 1.56
N ARG A 220 20.39 12.80 1.50
CA ARG A 220 21.80 12.50 1.23
C ARG A 220 22.34 11.41 2.17
N GLY A 221 22.92 10.37 1.57
CA GLY A 221 23.46 9.22 2.31
C GLY A 221 22.40 8.24 2.84
N ARG A 222 21.17 8.27 2.31
CA ARG A 222 20.12 7.25 2.56
C ARG A 222 19.85 6.33 1.36
N VAL A 223 20.29 6.73 0.18
CA VAL A 223 20.33 5.89 -1.01
C VAL A 223 21.11 4.61 -0.73
N MET A 224 20.51 3.45 -0.99
CA MET A 224 21.13 2.14 -0.79
C MET A 224 21.84 1.66 -2.08
N THR A 225 22.65 0.61 -1.97
CA THR A 225 23.18 -0.15 -3.12
C THR A 225 22.31 -1.37 -3.43
N GLU A 226 22.37 -1.89 -4.66
CA GLU A 226 21.60 -3.08 -5.09
C GLU A 226 21.84 -4.31 -4.18
N GLN A 227 23.06 -4.45 -3.64
CA GLN A 227 23.38 -5.53 -2.70
C GLN A 227 22.66 -5.36 -1.35
N GLN A 228 22.42 -4.13 -0.90
CA GLN A 228 21.68 -3.85 0.33
C GLN A 228 20.17 -4.02 0.17
N GLU A 229 19.63 -3.66 -1.01
CA GLU A 229 18.22 -3.88 -1.38
C GLU A 229 17.83 -5.35 -1.31
N ARG A 230 18.62 -6.22 -1.95
CA ARG A 230 18.34 -7.66 -2.06
C ARG A 230 18.30 -8.41 -0.72
N LEU A 231 18.67 -7.76 0.38
CA LEU A 231 18.77 -8.36 1.71
C LEU A 231 17.69 -7.86 2.69
N ARG A 232 16.84 -6.90 2.31
CA ARG A 232 15.94 -6.21 3.27
C ARG A 232 14.60 -5.83 2.64
N VAL A 233 13.49 -6.12 3.33
CA VAL A 233 12.16 -5.59 3.00
C VAL A 233 12.07 -4.12 3.45
N LEU A 234 12.50 -3.22 2.57
CA LEU A 234 12.78 -1.81 2.91
C LEU A 234 11.54 -1.02 3.36
N GLY A 235 10.38 -1.27 2.73
CA GLY A 235 9.13 -0.53 2.99
C GLY A 235 8.60 -0.69 4.41
N ARG A 236 9.09 -1.70 5.17
CA ARG A 236 8.73 -1.87 6.58
C ARG A 236 9.30 -0.78 7.49
N TYR A 237 10.44 -0.17 7.17
CA TYR A 237 11.14 0.75 8.08
C TYR A 237 11.54 2.08 7.44
N ARG A 238 11.14 2.30 6.20
CA ARG A 238 11.22 3.56 5.46
C ARG A 238 9.86 3.83 4.84
N ARG A 239 9.36 5.05 4.94
CA ARG A 239 8.08 5.45 4.34
C ARG A 239 8.14 6.86 3.80
N ILE A 240 7.47 7.12 2.68
CA ILE A 240 7.11 8.46 2.22
C ILE A 240 5.62 8.66 2.44
N GLY A 241 5.21 9.82 2.94
CA GLY A 241 3.80 10.16 3.16
C GLY A 241 3.57 11.66 3.11
N VAL A 242 2.30 12.08 3.15
CA VAL A 242 1.91 13.49 3.27
C VAL A 242 1.47 13.76 4.71
N SER A 243 1.98 14.85 5.28
CA SER A 243 1.57 15.37 6.59
C SER A 243 1.56 16.88 6.53
N GLU A 244 0.50 17.51 7.04
CA GLU A 244 0.33 18.97 7.07
C GLU A 244 0.51 19.62 5.69
N GLY A 245 0.11 18.90 4.63
CA GLY A 245 0.24 19.38 3.25
C GLY A 245 1.68 19.43 2.70
N ARG A 246 2.64 18.73 3.33
CA ARG A 246 4.02 18.55 2.83
C ARG A 246 4.36 17.07 2.68
N LEU A 247 5.18 16.74 1.68
CA LEU A 247 5.72 15.39 1.51
C LEU A 247 6.84 15.15 2.53
N ARG A 248 6.84 13.98 3.17
CA ARG A 248 7.80 13.59 4.21
C ARG A 248 8.38 12.23 3.95
N TYR A 249 9.67 12.05 4.21
CA TYR A 249 10.35 10.76 4.28
C TYR A 249 10.69 10.46 5.73
N ALA A 250 10.24 9.32 6.23
CA ALA A 250 10.53 8.82 7.56
C ALA A 250 11.33 7.52 7.49
N GLU A 251 12.26 7.34 8.42
CA GLU A 251 13.03 6.10 8.56
C GLU A 251 13.30 5.76 10.01
N VAL A 252 13.35 4.46 10.32
CA VAL A 252 13.78 3.94 11.62
C VAL A 252 14.97 3.00 11.46
N THR A 253 16.04 3.24 12.22
CA THR A 253 17.24 2.37 12.19
C THR A 253 16.87 0.96 12.63
N GLN A 254 17.60 -0.04 12.12
CA GLN A 254 17.34 -1.47 12.40
C GLN A 254 18.40 -2.10 13.32
N GLU A 255 19.36 -1.29 13.75
CA GLU A 255 20.49 -1.62 14.61
C GLU A 255 20.50 -0.60 15.76
N GLU A 256 20.83 -1.07 16.96
CA GLU A 256 20.86 -0.24 18.17
C GLU A 256 22.04 0.76 18.14
N PRO A 257 21.86 2.00 18.64
CA PRO A 257 20.63 2.57 19.18
C PRO A 257 19.57 2.87 18.11
N LEU A 258 18.31 2.49 18.38
CA LEU A 258 17.17 2.78 17.52
C LEU A 258 16.88 4.29 17.44
N PHE A 259 16.91 4.84 16.23
CA PHE A 259 16.53 6.23 15.92
C PHE A 259 15.40 6.28 14.92
N LEU A 260 14.39 7.10 15.19
CA LEU A 260 13.35 7.49 14.24
C LEU A 260 13.67 8.89 13.72
N SER A 261 13.77 9.04 12.40
CA SER A 261 14.09 10.31 11.72
C SER A 261 12.97 10.68 10.76
N SER A 262 12.62 11.97 10.70
CA SER A 262 11.63 12.55 9.79
C SER A 262 12.25 13.70 9.01
N PHE A 263 12.19 13.60 7.70
CA PHE A 263 12.65 14.58 6.74
C PHE A 263 11.45 15.12 5.98
N VAL A 264 11.48 16.40 5.63
CA VAL A 264 10.48 17.04 4.79
C VAL A 264 11.06 17.35 3.42
N LEU A 265 10.23 17.30 2.38
CA LEU A 265 10.63 17.81 1.07
C LEU A 265 10.51 19.34 1.06
N ASP A 266 11.52 19.99 0.50
CA ASP A 266 11.55 21.43 0.32
C ASP A 266 10.57 21.87 -0.80
N ASN A 267 10.14 23.14 -0.79
CA ASN A 267 9.06 23.63 -1.65
C ASN A 267 9.39 23.64 -3.16
N ASP A 268 10.67 23.52 -3.52
CA ASP A 268 11.14 23.37 -4.90
C ASP A 268 11.10 21.91 -5.38
N GLY A 269 10.82 20.96 -4.49
CA GLY A 269 10.82 19.53 -4.75
C GLY A 269 12.20 18.90 -4.91
N SER A 270 13.30 19.64 -4.68
CA SER A 270 14.65 19.19 -5.06
C SER A 270 15.48 18.58 -3.93
N SER A 271 15.22 18.97 -2.68
CA SER A 271 15.97 18.50 -1.51
C SER A 271 15.10 18.13 -0.32
N TRP A 272 15.68 17.31 0.56
CA TRP A 272 15.09 16.89 1.82
C TRP A 272 15.81 17.56 3.00
N THR A 273 15.04 18.24 3.85
CA THR A 273 15.53 18.82 5.10
C THR A 273 15.16 17.91 6.27
N LEU A 274 16.12 17.58 7.15
CA LEU A 274 15.85 16.84 8.39
C LEU A 274 15.16 17.80 9.38
N GLU A 275 13.91 17.51 9.75
CA GLU A 275 13.19 18.31 10.76
C GLU A 275 13.29 17.67 12.16
N HIS A 276 13.21 16.34 12.26
CA HIS A 276 13.19 15.65 13.56
C HIS A 276 14.06 14.38 13.55
N ARG A 277 14.72 14.10 14.67
CA ARG A 277 15.38 12.82 14.93
C ARG A 277 15.37 12.50 16.41
N VAL A 278 14.68 11.42 16.79
CA VAL A 278 14.52 11.00 18.18
C VAL A 278 15.08 9.61 18.42
N ALA A 279 15.63 9.36 19.61
CA ALA A 279 15.98 8.02 20.04
C ALA A 279 14.72 7.27 20.50
N LEU A 280 14.46 6.10 19.91
CA LEU A 280 13.36 5.23 20.37
C LEU A 280 13.80 4.52 21.64
N ARG A 281 13.59 5.19 22.77
CA ARG A 281 13.81 4.61 24.10
C ARG A 281 12.76 3.54 24.38
N VAL A 282 13.18 2.28 24.30
CA VAL A 282 12.41 1.11 24.75
C VAL A 282 12.52 0.97 26.28
N ASP A 283 12.30 2.07 26.99
CA ASP A 283 12.38 2.13 28.45
C ASP A 283 11.14 1.43 29.05
N GLY A 284 11.36 0.31 29.76
CA GLY A 284 10.33 -0.35 30.58
C GLY A 284 9.79 -1.70 30.09
N VAL A 285 10.31 -2.30 29.00
CA VAL A 285 9.82 -3.61 28.52
C VAL A 285 10.94 -4.58 28.17
N HIS A 286 11.24 -5.52 29.10
CA HIS A 286 12.13 -6.67 28.87
C HIS A 286 11.51 -7.76 27.96
N SER A 287 10.41 -7.49 27.22
CA SER A 287 9.57 -8.52 26.61
C SER A 287 9.22 -8.36 25.11
N TRP A 288 9.81 -7.42 24.36
CA TRP A 288 9.57 -7.31 22.90
C TRP A 288 10.34 -8.31 22.03
N GLN A 289 10.96 -9.34 22.62
CA GLN A 289 11.46 -10.57 21.95
C GLN A 289 12.36 -10.36 20.71
N GLY A 290 13.03 -9.21 20.60
CA GLY A 290 13.90 -8.88 19.47
C GLY A 290 13.18 -8.37 18.20
N HIS A 291 11.86 -8.16 18.25
CA HIS A 291 11.12 -7.56 17.14
C HIS A 291 11.66 -6.16 16.79
N ARG A 292 11.81 -5.89 15.49
CA ARG A 292 12.26 -4.58 14.99
C ARG A 292 11.11 -3.61 14.79
N PRO A 293 11.30 -2.30 15.03
CA PRO A 293 10.30 -1.29 14.73
C PRO A 293 10.07 -1.20 13.22
N ARG A 294 8.79 -1.05 12.85
CA ARG A 294 8.32 -0.80 11.49
C ARG A 294 7.52 0.50 11.47
N ILE A 295 7.55 1.25 10.36
CA ILE A 295 6.78 2.49 10.19
C ILE A 295 5.42 2.15 9.57
N GLY A 296 4.36 2.32 10.35
CA GLY A 296 2.98 2.11 9.91
C GLY A 296 2.50 3.28 9.06
N VAL A 297 2.50 4.50 9.59
CA VAL A 297 2.09 5.69 8.83
C VAL A 297 2.64 6.98 9.45
N VAL A 298 2.98 7.97 8.63
CA VAL A 298 3.23 9.35 9.09
C VAL A 298 1.87 9.97 9.39
N ASP A 299 1.69 10.64 10.53
CA ASP A 299 0.38 11.21 10.85
C ASP A 299 0.03 12.34 9.85
N PRO A 300 -1.14 12.29 9.19
CA PRO A 300 -1.46 13.25 8.14
C PRO A 300 -1.75 14.67 8.66
N MET A 301 -2.08 14.82 9.95
CA MET A 301 -2.54 16.07 10.56
C MET A 301 -1.56 16.68 11.57
N ASN A 302 -0.55 15.93 12.00
CA ASN A 302 0.48 16.39 12.94
C ASN A 302 1.85 15.85 12.53
N SER A 303 2.73 16.71 12.02
CA SER A 303 4.02 16.26 11.49
C SER A 303 5.01 15.73 12.53
N GLY A 304 4.82 16.13 13.80
CA GLY A 304 5.57 15.61 14.92
C GLY A 304 5.18 14.18 15.32
N VAL A 305 4.13 13.59 14.73
CA VAL A 305 3.66 12.25 15.10
C VAL A 305 3.89 11.22 13.99
N ILE A 306 4.50 10.10 14.35
CA ILE A 306 4.63 8.92 13.49
C ILE A 306 4.09 7.69 14.22
N HIS A 307 3.26 6.92 13.52
CA HIS A 307 2.72 5.66 14.00
C HIS A 307 3.65 4.53 13.57
N ILE A 308 4.29 3.88 14.54
CA ILE A 308 5.19 2.74 14.35
C ILE A 308 4.56 1.48 14.94
N THR A 309 5.12 0.31 14.62
CA THR A 309 4.72 -0.96 15.22
C THR A 309 5.93 -1.76 15.69
N ILE A 310 5.84 -2.39 16.86
CA ILE A 310 6.87 -3.27 17.42
C ILE A 310 6.21 -4.59 17.80
N GLY A 311 6.53 -5.66 17.06
CA GLY A 311 5.78 -6.93 17.15
C GLY A 311 4.32 -6.70 16.80
N TYR A 312 3.42 -7.02 17.74
CA TYR A 312 1.97 -6.87 17.60
C TYR A 312 1.40 -5.59 18.24
N ASN A 313 2.22 -4.55 18.43
CA ASN A 313 1.81 -3.33 19.12
C ASN A 313 2.00 -2.14 18.20
N ALA A 314 0.94 -1.38 17.95
CA ALA A 314 1.02 -0.08 17.29
C ALA A 314 1.22 1.02 18.34
N LEU A 315 2.10 1.97 18.03
CA LEU A 315 2.55 3.04 18.92
C LEU A 315 2.49 4.37 18.16
N ALA A 316 1.85 5.37 18.76
CA ALA A 316 1.94 6.75 18.28
C ALA A 316 3.13 7.43 18.97
N VAL A 317 4.15 7.85 18.21
CA VAL A 317 5.37 8.50 18.72
C VAL A 317 5.34 9.99 18.41
N ASP A 318 5.31 10.81 19.46
CA ASP A 318 5.52 12.26 19.42
C ASP A 318 7.03 12.55 19.44
N MET A 319 7.50 13.09 18.33
CA MET A 319 8.90 13.35 18.04
C MET A 319 9.34 14.77 18.46
N ASP A 320 8.40 15.64 18.86
CA ASP A 320 8.71 16.94 19.48
C ASP A 320 8.92 16.81 20.99
N LYS A 321 8.18 15.90 21.63
CA LYS A 321 8.23 15.63 23.08
C LYS A 321 9.06 14.40 23.44
N GLU A 322 9.59 13.70 22.44
CA GLU A 322 10.33 12.43 22.54
C GLU A 322 9.58 11.34 23.35
N LYS A 323 8.28 11.16 23.08
CA LYS A 323 7.37 10.33 23.90
C LYS A 323 6.42 9.49 23.07
N VAL A 324 6.02 8.34 23.61
CA VAL A 324 4.87 7.57 23.11
C VAL A 324 3.59 8.22 23.65
N LEU A 325 2.67 8.58 22.75
CA LEU A 325 1.36 9.15 23.08
C LEU A 325 0.32 8.07 23.42
N GLY A 326 0.41 6.91 22.77
CA GLY A 326 -0.54 5.81 22.92
C GLY A 326 0.02 4.50 22.38
N CYS A 327 -0.56 3.39 22.84
CA CYS A 327 -0.22 2.03 22.46
C CYS A 327 -1.49 1.21 22.30
N SER A 328 -1.57 0.39 21.25
CA SER A 328 -2.65 -0.57 21.04
C SER A 328 -2.09 -1.92 20.58
N THR A 329 -2.54 -3.01 21.21
CA THR A 329 -2.31 -4.36 20.69
C THR A 329 -3.11 -4.56 19.42
N LEU A 330 -2.50 -5.20 18.43
CA LEU A 330 -3.09 -5.54 17.15
C LEU A 330 -3.59 -6.99 17.21
N ASP A 331 -4.86 -7.22 16.88
CA ASP A 331 -5.40 -8.58 16.83
C ASP A 331 -4.90 -9.33 15.60
N VAL A 332 -4.22 -10.45 15.85
CA VAL A 332 -3.58 -11.31 14.84
C VAL A 332 -4.02 -12.77 14.97
N SER A 333 -5.33 -12.99 15.16
CA SER A 333 -5.98 -14.28 14.80
C SER A 333 -5.71 -14.68 13.34
N ASP A 334 -5.27 -13.71 12.55
CA ASP A 334 -5.44 -13.64 11.12
C ASP A 334 -4.24 -14.15 10.30
N ASP A 335 -3.03 -13.64 10.60
CA ASP A 335 -1.84 -14.00 9.80
C ASP A 335 -1.30 -15.39 10.14
N MET A 336 -1.64 -15.92 11.32
CA MET A 336 -1.25 -17.26 11.76
C MET A 336 -1.86 -18.40 10.94
N ASP A 337 -3.05 -18.21 10.37
CA ASP A 337 -3.68 -19.21 9.50
C ASP A 337 -3.29 -19.01 8.02
N ARG A 338 -2.98 -17.78 7.60
CA ARG A 338 -2.39 -17.48 6.28
C ARG A 338 -1.06 -18.21 6.07
N GLU A 339 -0.15 -18.13 7.04
CA GLU A 339 1.18 -18.76 6.94
C GLU A 339 1.11 -20.30 6.96
N LYS A 340 0.07 -20.88 7.59
CA LYS A 340 -0.21 -22.32 7.55
C LYS A 340 -0.82 -22.78 6.22
N VAL A 341 -1.77 -22.04 5.66
CA VAL A 341 -2.50 -22.42 4.43
C VAL A 341 -1.60 -22.38 3.19
N LEU A 342 -0.70 -21.39 3.11
CA LEU A 342 0.25 -21.25 2.00
C LEU A 342 1.59 -21.96 2.27
N GLY A 343 1.90 -22.27 3.53
CA GLY A 343 3.21 -22.78 3.92
C GLY A 343 4.33 -21.76 3.72
N SER A 344 5.46 -21.99 4.40
CA SER A 344 6.52 -20.98 4.51
C SER A 344 7.08 -20.51 3.16
N LYS A 345 7.24 -21.40 2.18
CA LYS A 345 7.78 -21.06 0.85
C LYS A 345 6.84 -20.24 -0.04
N GLU A 346 5.52 -20.39 0.11
CA GLU A 346 4.54 -19.68 -0.75
C GLU A 346 4.08 -18.38 -0.06
N SER A 347 4.16 -18.32 1.28
CA SER A 347 4.17 -17.06 2.03
C SER A 347 5.32 -16.13 1.59
N TYR A 348 6.53 -16.67 1.35
CA TYR A 348 7.60 -15.90 0.70
C TYR A 348 7.20 -15.39 -0.69
N ALA A 349 6.47 -16.17 -1.49
CA ALA A 349 6.01 -15.71 -2.81
C ALA A 349 4.98 -14.57 -2.73
N LEU A 350 4.08 -14.58 -1.73
CA LEU A 350 3.09 -13.51 -1.49
C LEU A 350 3.69 -12.23 -0.91
N SER A 351 4.70 -12.35 -0.03
CA SER A 351 5.47 -11.19 0.43
C SER A 351 6.28 -10.54 -0.70
N PHE A 352 6.67 -11.28 -1.74
CA PHE A 352 7.18 -10.70 -3.00
C PHE A 352 6.10 -10.05 -3.90
N LEU A 353 4.81 -10.15 -3.57
CA LEU A 353 3.71 -9.44 -4.26
C LEU A 353 3.33 -8.10 -3.57
N GLY A 354 4.18 -7.56 -2.70
CA GLY A 354 3.87 -6.39 -1.87
C GLY A 354 2.99 -6.69 -0.65
N GLY A 355 2.66 -7.96 -0.42
CA GLY A 355 1.80 -8.44 0.66
C GLY A 355 2.58 -8.83 1.92
N ASP A 356 3.34 -7.91 2.49
CA ASP A 356 3.97 -8.08 3.81
C ASP A 356 3.75 -6.84 4.69
N ALA A 357 2.53 -6.32 4.54
CA ALA A 357 2.00 -5.18 5.25
C ALA A 357 1.63 -5.52 6.69
N LEU A 358 1.73 -4.52 7.56
CA LEU A 358 0.77 -4.41 8.65
C LEU A 358 -0.57 -3.89 8.09
N GLU A 359 -1.22 -4.77 7.33
CA GLU A 359 -2.64 -4.74 6.97
C GLU A 359 -3.22 -6.13 7.30
N LEU A 360 -3.47 -6.35 8.59
CA LEU A 360 -4.02 -7.56 9.21
C LEU A 360 -5.44 -7.84 8.65
N VAL A 361 -5.90 -9.06 8.27
CA VAL A 361 -7.22 -9.24 7.58
C VAL A 361 -8.08 -10.52 7.82
N VAL A 362 -7.51 -11.72 8.06
CA VAL A 362 -8.21 -13.03 7.94
C VAL A 362 -8.85 -13.61 9.23
N GLN A 363 -10.15 -13.36 9.44
CA GLN A 363 -11.14 -14.32 10.00
C GLN A 363 -11.08 -14.85 11.46
N SER A 364 -12.27 -14.85 12.10
CA SER A 364 -12.80 -16.12 12.65
C SER A 364 -14.32 -16.21 12.45
N GLU A 365 -14.79 -17.34 11.91
CA GLU A 365 -16.18 -17.79 11.99
C GLU A 365 -16.20 -19.26 12.43
N GLN A 366 -16.58 -19.52 13.69
CA GLN A 366 -17.47 -20.60 14.14
C GLN A 366 -17.47 -20.63 15.68
N GLY A 367 -18.62 -20.66 16.37
CA GLY A 367 -19.97 -20.64 15.82
C GLY A 367 -21.03 -20.45 16.90
N MET A 368 -22.29 -20.39 16.45
CA MET A 368 -23.45 -20.24 17.32
C MET A 368 -23.77 -21.57 18.05
N ARG A 369 -23.43 -21.65 19.35
CA ARG A 369 -24.26 -22.28 20.39
C ARG A 369 -23.77 -21.93 21.80
#